data_AF-A0A6P0MT09-F1
#
_entry.id   AF-A0A6P0MT09-F1
#
_cell.length_a   1.000
_cell.length_b   1.000
_cell.length_c   1.000
_cell.angle_alpha   90.00
_cell.angle_beta   90.00
_cell.angle_gamma   90.00
#
_symmetry.space_group_name_H-M   'P 1'
#
loop_
_entity.id
_entity.type
_entity.pdbx_description
1 polymer ?
#
loop_
_entity_poly.entity_id
_entity_poly.type
_entity_poly.pdbx_seq_one_letter_code
_entity_poly.pdbx_strand_id
1 'polypeptide(L)'
;MLKRLTNFSLKMFIVLFPSEKPLLFTGVNSTIQLASLASASGSKRPLLVTEKFLLKLGLLDGVLERFKNEGCEVTVFDGVIPNPSYKVIEDGIRACKENDCDSIFAVGGGSTIDAAKVIAACCSNDVGVEQDAKLAIKLLLEHLPVVYKDGNNLEARQLVSLASFLAAYAFNKSGLGYVHAISHQLSAHYNTPHGLTNAIILPQILRFNKPVCADRFANLEQMLSGVSVGSDEQLADRFIKRVDALGQQLNIPSRFKELETKHYEAITRNALKEAKLFYAVPRLMSPAQCKNILTSIAAGATAASPGTETSQVIHAI
;
A
#
# COMPACT_ATOMS: atom_id res chain seq x y z
N MET A 1 -31.03 16.28 -13.27
CA MET A 1 -31.05 17.17 -12.09
C MET A 1 -30.11 16.70 -10.98
N LEU A 2 -30.10 15.40 -10.64
CA LEU A 2 -29.25 14.80 -9.60
C LEU A 2 -27.72 14.95 -9.82
N LYS A 3 -27.23 14.82 -11.06
CA LYS A 3 -25.79 15.01 -11.40
C LYS A 3 -25.29 16.46 -11.24
N ARG A 4 -26.17 17.46 -11.28
CA ARG A 4 -25.79 18.88 -11.05
C ARG A 4 -25.66 19.18 -9.56
N LEU A 5 -26.47 18.54 -8.73
CA LEU A 5 -26.42 18.65 -7.26
C LEU A 5 -25.15 18.02 -6.68
N THR A 6 -24.75 16.83 -7.16
CA THR A 6 -23.50 16.17 -6.69
C THR A 6 -22.25 16.96 -7.07
N ASN A 7 -22.20 17.55 -8.27
CA ASN A 7 -21.09 18.42 -8.68
C ASN A 7 -21.09 19.76 -7.92
N PHE A 8 -22.25 20.24 -7.46
CA PHE A 8 -22.36 21.44 -6.63
C PHE A 8 -21.85 21.20 -5.21
N SER A 9 -22.19 20.05 -4.61
CA SER A 9 -21.70 19.63 -3.30
C SER A 9 -20.18 19.41 -3.28
N LEU A 10 -19.62 18.82 -4.34
CA LEU A 10 -18.16 18.64 -4.47
C LEU A 10 -17.42 19.97 -4.69
N LYS A 11 -17.98 20.88 -5.51
CA LYS A 11 -17.44 22.24 -5.67
C LYS A 11 -17.52 23.04 -4.37
N MET A 12 -18.62 22.95 -3.62
CA MET A 12 -18.74 23.58 -2.30
C MET A 12 -17.74 23.01 -1.30
N PHE A 13 -17.43 21.72 -1.37
CA PHE A 13 -16.41 21.08 -0.52
C PHE A 13 -15.00 21.62 -0.85
N ILE A 14 -14.66 21.81 -2.13
CA ILE A 14 -13.38 22.40 -2.57
C ILE A 14 -13.30 23.90 -2.22
N VAL A 15 -14.43 24.61 -2.21
CA VAL A 15 -14.50 26.03 -1.83
C VAL A 15 -14.41 26.22 -0.31
N LEU A 16 -14.98 25.30 0.47
CA LEU A 16 -14.96 25.33 1.95
C LEU A 16 -13.63 24.80 2.52
N PHE A 17 -12.92 23.94 1.80
CA PHE A 17 -11.61 23.41 2.16
C PHE A 17 -10.61 23.63 1.01
N PRO A 18 -10.13 24.87 0.81
CA PRO A 18 -9.09 25.13 -0.17
C PRO A 18 -7.84 24.33 0.20
N SER A 19 -7.43 23.41 -0.67
CA SER A 19 -6.06 22.89 -0.65
C SER A 19 -5.11 24.08 -0.63
N GLU A 20 -4.15 24.11 0.30
CA GLU A 20 -3.12 25.14 0.29
C GLU A 20 -2.50 25.19 -1.11
N LYS A 21 -2.53 26.36 -1.73
CA LYS A 21 -1.96 26.52 -3.06
C LYS A 21 -0.45 26.35 -2.94
N PRO A 22 0.20 25.53 -3.79
CA PRO A 22 1.65 25.43 -3.78
C PRO A 22 2.24 26.81 -4.05
N LEU A 23 3.11 27.28 -3.16
CA LEU A 23 3.79 28.55 -3.33
C LEU A 23 4.93 28.38 -4.35
N LEU A 24 4.94 29.23 -5.37
CA LEU A 24 5.88 29.17 -6.46
C LEU A 24 6.88 30.33 -6.38
N PHE A 25 8.16 30.01 -6.24
CA PHE A 25 9.27 30.94 -6.40
C PHE A 25 9.92 30.72 -7.77
N THR A 26 10.20 31.81 -8.50
CA THR A 26 10.88 31.76 -9.80
C THR A 26 11.97 32.82 -9.87
N GLY A 27 12.94 32.64 -10.78
CA GLY A 27 14.05 33.57 -10.97
C GLY A 27 15.31 33.20 -10.18
N VAL A 28 16.33 34.05 -10.29
CA VAL A 28 17.63 33.87 -9.64
C VAL A 28 17.46 33.86 -8.12
N ASN A 29 18.16 32.96 -7.43
CA ASN A 29 18.11 32.78 -5.97
C ASN A 29 16.77 32.30 -5.38
N SER A 30 15.84 31.82 -6.21
CA SER A 30 14.55 31.28 -5.75
C SER A 30 14.70 30.15 -4.72
N THR A 31 15.69 29.27 -4.87
CA THR A 31 15.96 28.18 -3.92
C THR A 31 16.40 28.68 -2.54
N ILE A 32 17.13 29.81 -2.49
CA ILE A 32 17.54 30.45 -1.23
C ILE A 32 16.33 31.11 -0.57
N GLN A 33 15.46 31.75 -1.36
CA GLN A 33 14.19 32.31 -0.85
C GLN A 33 13.28 31.21 -0.28
N LEU A 34 13.23 30.05 -0.94
CA LEU A 34 12.49 28.90 -0.46
C LEU A 34 13.05 28.36 0.86
N ALA A 35 14.37 28.26 1.00
CA ALA A 35 15.02 27.89 2.27
C ALA A 35 14.66 28.90 3.37
N SER A 36 14.73 30.20 3.06
CA SER A 36 14.37 31.29 3.97
C SER A 36 12.95 31.17 4.50
N LEU A 37 12.01 30.89 3.59
CA LEU A 37 10.62 30.71 3.95
C LEU A 37 10.43 29.44 4.78
N ALA A 38 11.05 28.32 4.40
CA ALA A 38 10.92 27.07 5.14
C ALA A 38 11.33 27.25 6.61
N SER A 39 12.45 27.93 6.86
CA SER A 39 12.91 28.28 8.20
C SER A 39 11.94 29.23 8.93
N ALA A 40 11.44 30.27 8.25
CA ALA A 40 10.44 31.18 8.81
C ALA A 40 9.10 30.50 9.11
N SER A 41 8.74 29.44 8.37
CA SER A 41 7.57 28.60 8.57
C SER A 41 7.74 27.54 9.66
N GLY A 42 8.89 27.51 10.35
CA GLY A 42 9.12 26.67 11.52
C GLY A 42 10.00 25.46 11.30
N SER A 43 10.57 25.25 10.10
CA SER A 43 11.59 24.23 9.87
C SER A 43 12.83 24.50 10.74
N LYS A 44 13.26 23.50 11.50
CA LYS A 44 14.46 23.51 12.35
C LYS A 44 15.45 22.43 11.95
N ARG A 45 14.97 21.27 11.53
CA ARG A 45 15.80 20.12 11.15
C ARG A 45 15.40 19.61 9.75
N PRO A 46 15.63 20.36 8.67
CA PRO A 46 15.27 19.90 7.33
C PRO A 46 16.20 18.77 6.85
N LEU A 47 15.61 17.76 6.21
CA LEU A 47 16.35 16.80 5.38
C LEU A 47 16.49 17.34 3.96
N LEU A 48 17.71 17.69 3.56
CA LEU A 48 18.05 18.06 2.18
C LEU A 48 18.24 16.81 1.33
N VAL A 49 17.28 16.48 0.47
CA VAL A 49 17.33 15.36 -0.47
C VAL A 49 17.87 15.84 -1.81
N THR A 50 19.01 15.28 -2.24
CA THR A 50 19.71 15.72 -3.46
C THR A 50 20.53 14.61 -4.11
N GLU A 51 21.22 14.94 -5.20
CA GLU A 51 22.17 14.08 -5.89
C GLU A 51 23.60 14.50 -5.55
N LYS A 52 24.49 13.54 -5.35
CA LYS A 52 25.90 13.76 -4.99
C LYS A 52 26.64 14.76 -5.90
N PHE A 53 26.27 14.84 -7.18
CA PHE A 53 26.95 15.74 -8.12
C PHE A 53 26.66 17.23 -7.83
N LEU A 54 25.46 17.56 -7.33
CA LEU A 54 25.08 18.96 -7.04
C LEU A 54 25.88 19.53 -5.87
N LEU A 55 26.15 18.71 -4.85
CA LEU A 55 27.06 19.06 -3.76
C LEU A 55 28.50 19.23 -4.24
N LYS A 56 28.99 18.32 -5.09
CA LYS A 56 30.36 18.42 -5.64
C LYS A 56 30.59 19.69 -6.45
N LEU A 57 29.56 20.23 -7.09
CA LEU A 57 29.63 21.47 -7.85
C LEU A 57 29.44 22.74 -6.99
N GLY A 58 29.22 22.61 -5.68
CA GLY A 58 28.96 23.74 -4.77
C GLY A 58 27.62 24.45 -5.02
N LEU A 59 26.71 23.84 -5.79
CA LEU A 59 25.45 24.48 -6.19
C LEU A 59 24.46 24.60 -5.01
N LEU A 60 24.70 23.89 -3.92
CA LEU A 60 23.86 23.89 -2.73
C LEU A 60 24.45 24.72 -1.58
N ASP A 61 25.66 25.27 -1.75
CA ASP A 61 26.38 25.97 -0.68
C ASP A 61 25.55 27.15 -0.14
N GLY A 62 24.97 27.96 -1.05
CA GLY A 62 24.12 29.09 -0.66
C GLY A 62 22.82 28.67 0.07
N VAL A 63 22.30 27.47 -0.19
CA VAL A 63 21.12 26.93 0.53
C VAL A 63 21.51 26.47 1.93
N LEU A 64 22.63 25.75 2.04
CA LEU A 64 23.16 25.27 3.32
C LEU A 64 23.57 26.44 4.23
N GLU A 65 24.26 27.44 3.68
CA GLU A 65 24.59 28.67 4.38
C GLU A 65 23.33 29.41 4.85
N ARG A 66 22.28 29.46 4.02
CA ARG A 66 21.04 30.14 4.40
C ARG A 66 20.37 29.47 5.60
N PHE A 67 20.18 28.15 5.54
CA PHE A 67 19.61 27.40 6.65
C PHE A 67 20.44 27.55 7.93
N LYS A 68 21.77 27.49 7.81
CA LYS A 68 22.69 27.69 8.95
C LYS A 68 22.52 29.08 9.58
N ASN A 69 22.44 30.13 8.75
CA ASN A 69 22.25 31.50 9.23
C ASN A 69 20.89 31.72 9.91
N GLU A 70 19.89 30.92 9.57
CA GLU A 70 18.56 30.94 10.19
C GLU A 70 18.41 29.96 11.37
N GLY A 71 19.51 29.32 11.77
CA GLY A 71 19.56 28.45 12.94
C GLY A 71 18.95 27.07 12.73
N CYS A 72 18.89 26.60 11.49
CA CYS A 72 18.44 25.24 11.17
C CYS A 72 19.63 24.27 11.12
N GLU A 73 19.41 23.05 11.58
CA GLU A 73 20.34 21.93 11.49
C GLU A 73 19.97 21.04 10.31
N VAL A 74 20.66 21.23 9.18
CA VAL A 74 20.35 20.51 7.93
C VAL A 74 21.01 19.13 7.94
N THR A 75 20.21 18.07 7.74
CA THR A 75 20.73 16.75 7.40
C THR A 75 20.76 16.59 5.89
N VAL A 76 21.89 16.17 5.31
CA VAL A 76 22.03 16.03 3.86
C VAL A 76 21.96 14.55 3.45
N PHE A 77 21.01 14.23 2.57
CA PHE A 77 20.90 12.93 1.91
C PHE A 77 21.17 13.09 0.42
N ASP A 78 22.37 12.70 -0.02
CA ASP A 78 22.88 12.90 -1.39
C ASP A 78 22.89 11.62 -2.24
N GLY A 79 22.27 10.55 -1.73
CA GLY A 79 22.27 9.22 -2.31
C GLY A 79 21.33 9.04 -3.52
N VAL A 80 20.63 10.09 -3.95
CA VAL A 80 19.72 9.99 -5.09
C VAL A 80 20.51 9.77 -6.38
N ILE A 81 20.05 8.80 -7.16
CA ILE A 81 20.52 8.47 -8.50
C ILE A 81 19.32 8.47 -9.46
N PRO A 82 19.53 8.69 -10.78
CA PRO A 82 18.46 8.52 -11.77
C PRO A 82 17.82 7.13 -11.66
N ASN A 83 16.48 7.08 -11.65
CA ASN A 83 15.70 5.87 -11.33
C ASN A 83 16.07 5.28 -9.96
N PRO A 84 15.78 6.02 -8.87
CA PRO A 84 16.22 5.65 -7.52
C PRO A 84 15.68 4.27 -7.14
N SER A 85 16.57 3.41 -6.64
CA SER A 85 16.19 2.08 -6.18
C SER A 85 15.49 2.13 -4.82
N TYR A 86 14.82 1.05 -4.44
CA TYR A 86 14.22 0.84 -3.12
C TYR A 86 15.16 1.21 -1.97
N LYS A 87 16.44 0.83 -2.07
CA LYS A 87 17.46 1.09 -1.05
C LYS A 87 17.71 2.58 -0.83
N VAL A 88 17.64 3.40 -1.88
CA VAL A 88 17.80 4.87 -1.78
C VAL A 88 16.69 5.46 -0.91
N ILE A 89 15.45 4.99 -1.08
CA ILE A 89 14.32 5.46 -0.29
C ILE A 89 14.46 5.04 1.18
N GLU A 90 14.83 3.78 1.45
CA GLU A 90 15.07 3.32 2.83
C GLU A 90 16.18 4.11 3.53
N ASP A 91 17.30 4.35 2.84
CA ASP A 91 18.42 5.09 3.39
C ASP A 91 18.03 6.56 3.66
N GLY A 92 17.22 7.17 2.79
CA GLY A 92 16.65 8.51 3.01
C GLY A 92 15.66 8.58 4.18
N ILE A 93 14.80 7.57 4.33
CA ILE A 93 13.90 7.46 5.49
C ILE A 93 14.70 7.29 6.78
N ARG A 94 15.74 6.46 6.76
CA ARG A 94 16.64 6.25 7.91
C ARG A 94 17.31 7.55 8.30
N ALA A 95 17.91 8.26 7.34
CA ALA A 95 18.55 9.56 7.57
C ALA A 95 17.57 10.57 8.17
N CYS A 96 16.34 10.63 7.66
CA CYS A 96 15.28 11.49 8.20
C CYS A 96 14.94 11.17 9.66
N LYS A 97 14.78 9.87 10.00
CA LYS A 97 14.33 9.44 11.33
C LYS A 97 15.45 9.50 12.38
N GLU A 98 16.66 9.08 12.04
CA GLU A 98 17.81 9.11 12.95
C GLU A 98 18.22 10.54 13.32
N ASN A 99 17.92 11.51 12.47
CA ASN A 99 18.22 12.92 12.69
C ASN A 99 16.96 13.75 12.99
N ASP A 100 15.87 13.12 13.44
CA ASP A 100 14.56 13.72 13.76
C ASP A 100 14.17 14.90 12.85
N CYS A 101 14.28 14.70 11.53
CA CYS A 101 14.03 15.77 10.59
C CYS A 101 12.53 16.14 10.60
N ASP A 102 12.24 17.44 10.60
CA ASP A 102 10.88 17.99 10.72
C ASP A 102 10.27 18.42 9.37
N SER A 103 11.09 18.39 8.32
CA SER A 103 10.73 18.86 6.99
C SER A 103 11.64 18.23 5.94
N ILE A 104 11.15 18.12 4.70
CA ILE A 104 11.92 17.62 3.57
C ILE A 104 12.15 18.75 2.57
N PHE A 105 13.40 18.97 2.19
CA PHE A 105 13.80 19.96 1.20
C PHE A 105 14.45 19.25 0.02
N ALA A 106 13.80 19.23 -1.14
CA ALA A 106 14.30 18.52 -2.32
C ALA A 106 15.01 19.51 -3.27
N VAL A 107 16.24 19.22 -3.66
CA VAL A 107 16.96 19.98 -4.71
C VAL A 107 17.57 19.02 -5.72
N GLY A 108 17.00 19.02 -6.93
CA GLY A 108 17.44 18.16 -8.03
C GLY A 108 16.38 18.03 -9.11
N GLY A 109 16.53 17.04 -9.97
CA GLY A 109 15.57 16.71 -11.02
C GLY A 109 14.36 15.91 -10.53
N GLY A 110 13.58 15.37 -11.47
CA GLY A 110 12.36 14.59 -11.17
C GLY A 110 12.62 13.39 -10.24
N SER A 111 13.71 12.64 -10.44
CA SER A 111 14.08 11.52 -9.58
C SER A 111 14.30 11.92 -8.11
N THR A 112 14.94 13.07 -7.86
CA THR A 112 15.13 13.62 -6.52
C THR A 112 13.82 14.05 -5.90
N ILE A 113 13.00 14.76 -6.65
CA ILE A 113 11.71 15.26 -6.18
C ILE A 113 10.79 14.09 -5.84
N ASP A 114 10.75 13.04 -6.67
CA ASP A 114 9.92 11.87 -6.43
C ASP A 114 10.43 11.04 -5.25
N ALA A 115 11.75 10.82 -5.13
CA ALA A 115 12.32 10.18 -3.95
C ALA A 115 12.00 10.95 -2.66
N ALA A 116 12.15 12.28 -2.69
CA ALA A 116 11.84 13.16 -1.57
C ALA A 116 10.37 13.10 -1.16
N LYS A 117 9.42 13.04 -2.12
CA LYS A 117 7.99 12.86 -1.81
C LYS A 117 7.73 11.54 -1.09
N VAL A 118 8.37 10.45 -1.52
CA VAL A 118 8.19 9.15 -0.87
C VAL A 118 8.80 9.15 0.53
N ILE A 119 10.02 9.69 0.68
CA ILE A 119 10.65 9.84 2.01
C ILE A 119 9.78 10.72 2.91
N ALA A 120 9.30 11.86 2.41
CA ALA A 120 8.39 12.75 3.13
C ALA A 120 7.16 11.98 3.59
N ALA A 121 6.45 11.32 2.67
CA ALA A 121 5.28 10.51 3.02
C ALA A 121 5.61 9.49 4.10
N CYS A 122 6.74 8.78 4.04
CA CYS A 122 7.10 7.78 5.04
C CYS A 122 7.61 8.35 6.40
N CYS A 123 7.92 9.64 6.46
CA CYS A 123 8.49 10.30 7.64
C CYS A 123 7.53 11.29 8.32
N SER A 124 6.75 12.05 7.56
CA SER A 124 5.65 12.87 8.08
C SER A 124 4.49 11.99 8.55
N ASN A 125 4.43 10.75 8.07
CA ASN A 125 3.47 9.79 8.53
C ASN A 125 3.97 9.10 9.81
N ASP A 126 3.47 9.59 10.94
CA ASP A 126 2.93 8.70 11.99
C ASP A 126 1.57 8.12 11.54
N VAL A 127 1.36 7.99 10.22
CA VAL A 127 0.18 7.31 9.72
C VAL A 127 0.48 5.84 9.85
N GLY A 128 -0.19 5.20 10.80
CA GLY A 128 0.03 3.82 11.15
C GLY A 128 0.05 2.92 9.93
N VAL A 129 0.71 1.76 10.06
CA VAL A 129 0.86 0.68 9.06
C VAL A 129 -0.38 0.44 8.19
N GLU A 130 -1.57 0.66 8.76
CA GLU A 130 -2.85 0.60 8.07
C GLU A 130 -2.98 1.56 6.87
N GLN A 131 -2.50 2.81 6.95
CA GLN A 131 -2.62 3.75 5.85
C GLN A 131 -1.65 3.44 4.72
N ASP A 132 -0.42 3.02 5.03
CA ASP A 132 0.53 2.56 4.01
C ASP A 132 -0.08 1.39 3.21
N ALA A 133 -0.72 0.44 3.91
CA ALA A 133 -1.46 -0.65 3.27
C ALA A 133 -2.64 -0.13 2.42
N LYS A 134 -3.42 0.83 2.92
CA LYS A 134 -4.55 1.43 2.17
C LYS A 134 -4.08 2.14 0.90
N LEU A 135 -3.03 2.95 0.99
CA LEU A 135 -2.47 3.63 -0.17
C LEU A 135 -1.90 2.63 -1.18
N ALA A 136 -1.19 1.59 -0.72
CA ALA A 136 -0.71 0.53 -1.59
C ALA A 136 -1.86 -0.17 -2.34
N ILE A 137 -2.93 -0.54 -1.64
CA ILE A 137 -4.12 -1.16 -2.24
C ILE A 137 -4.74 -0.26 -3.30
N LYS A 138 -4.89 1.04 -3.00
CA LYS A 138 -5.42 2.02 -3.95
C LYS A 138 -4.58 2.11 -5.21
N LEU A 139 -3.28 2.35 -5.06
CA LEU A 139 -2.36 2.49 -6.19
C LEU A 139 -2.30 1.22 -7.05
N LEU A 140 -2.30 0.03 -6.43
CA LEU A 140 -2.33 -1.24 -7.17
C LEU A 140 -3.62 -1.41 -7.95
N LEU A 141 -4.78 -1.14 -7.34
CA LEU A 141 -6.07 -1.27 -8.02
C LEU A 141 -6.24 -0.29 -9.18
N GLU A 142 -5.66 0.91 -9.08
CA GLU A 142 -5.75 1.95 -10.11
C GLU A 142 -4.73 1.74 -11.24
N HIS A 143 -3.47 1.38 -10.92
CA HIS A 143 -2.36 1.45 -11.87
C HIS A 143 -1.83 0.09 -12.34
N LEU A 144 -2.04 -1.00 -11.58
CA LEU A 144 -1.56 -2.31 -12.02
C LEU A 144 -2.21 -2.78 -13.35
N PRO A 145 -3.52 -2.59 -13.59
CA PRO A 145 -4.12 -2.90 -14.89
C PRO A 145 -3.55 -2.06 -16.05
N VAL A 146 -3.12 -0.83 -15.75
CA VAL A 146 -2.51 0.06 -16.75
C VAL A 146 -1.14 -0.47 -17.15
N VAL A 147 -0.29 -0.79 -16.16
CA VAL A 147 1.05 -1.37 -16.40
C VAL A 147 0.95 -2.73 -17.10
N TYR A 148 -0.04 -3.54 -16.75
CA TYR A 148 -0.25 -4.84 -17.39
C TYR A 148 -0.59 -4.72 -18.89
N LYS A 149 -1.39 -3.71 -19.26
CA LYS A 149 -1.74 -3.45 -20.67
C LYS A 149 -0.62 -2.75 -21.43
N ASP A 150 0.09 -1.83 -20.78
CA ASP A 150 1.21 -1.09 -21.35
C ASP A 150 2.37 -0.99 -20.35
N GLY A 151 3.34 -1.89 -20.49
CA GLY A 151 4.54 -1.95 -19.65
C GLY A 151 5.53 -0.79 -19.90
N ASN A 152 5.28 0.07 -20.88
CA ASN A 152 6.12 1.24 -21.15
C ASN A 152 5.58 2.51 -20.48
N ASN A 153 4.41 2.47 -19.85
CA ASN A 153 3.87 3.59 -19.09
C ASN A 153 4.71 3.81 -17.82
N LEU A 154 5.69 4.71 -17.91
CA LEU A 154 6.64 4.99 -16.83
C LEU A 154 5.95 5.52 -15.57
N GLU A 155 4.96 6.40 -15.72
CA GLU A 155 4.21 6.98 -14.60
C GLU A 155 3.46 5.89 -13.82
N ALA A 156 2.72 5.04 -14.51
CA ALA A 156 2.02 3.92 -13.88
C ALA A 156 3.00 2.93 -13.22
N ARG A 157 4.15 2.68 -13.83
CA ARG A 157 5.20 1.82 -13.27
C ARG A 157 5.81 2.39 -11.99
N GLN A 158 6.04 3.69 -11.94
CA GLN A 158 6.53 4.37 -10.73
C GLN A 158 5.51 4.22 -9.60
N LEU A 159 4.22 4.42 -9.89
CA LEU A 159 3.15 4.28 -8.90
C LEU A 159 2.97 2.84 -8.40
N VAL A 160 3.05 1.83 -9.29
CA VAL A 160 3.05 0.42 -8.89
C VAL A 160 4.29 0.06 -8.06
N SER A 161 5.47 0.61 -8.41
CA SER A 161 6.69 0.40 -7.63
C SER A 161 6.57 0.99 -6.22
N LEU A 162 6.03 2.20 -6.09
CA LEU A 162 5.73 2.83 -4.81
C LEU A 162 4.71 2.00 -4.00
N ALA A 163 3.65 1.52 -4.65
CA ALA A 163 2.66 0.68 -3.99
C ALA A 163 3.27 -0.62 -3.44
N SER A 164 4.17 -1.25 -4.20
CA SER A 164 4.92 -2.42 -3.74
C SER A 164 5.81 -2.12 -2.53
N PHE A 165 6.47 -0.96 -2.52
CA PHE A 165 7.27 -0.50 -1.36
C PHE A 165 6.38 -0.36 -0.11
N LEU A 166 5.27 0.36 -0.23
CA LEU A 166 4.36 0.63 0.88
C LEU A 166 3.73 -0.66 1.43
N ALA A 167 3.35 -1.58 0.55
CA ALA A 167 2.88 -2.91 0.95
C ALA A 167 3.95 -3.68 1.74
N ALA A 168 5.20 -3.67 1.27
CA ALA A 168 6.33 -4.32 1.95
C ALA A 168 6.61 -3.73 3.32
N TYR A 169 6.61 -2.40 3.42
CA TYR A 169 6.78 -1.72 4.68
C TYR A 169 5.66 -2.08 5.67
N ALA A 170 4.42 -2.11 5.19
CA ALA A 170 3.27 -2.43 6.02
C ALA A 170 3.35 -3.87 6.56
N PHE A 171 3.51 -4.88 5.70
CA PHE A 171 3.49 -6.27 6.18
C PHE A 171 4.72 -6.65 7.02
N ASN A 172 5.88 -5.99 6.83
CA ASN A 172 7.04 -6.21 7.71
C ASN A 172 6.78 -5.76 9.14
N LYS A 173 5.82 -4.84 9.36
CA LYS A 173 5.41 -4.38 10.69
C LYS A 173 4.18 -5.09 11.23
N SER A 174 3.20 -5.45 10.38
CA SER A 174 1.95 -6.07 10.81
C SER A 174 1.89 -7.59 10.64
N GLY A 175 2.88 -8.19 9.98
CA GLY A 175 2.84 -9.59 9.57
C GLY A 175 1.90 -9.85 8.39
N LEU A 176 1.70 -11.13 8.11
CA LEU A 176 0.91 -11.65 6.98
C LEU A 176 -0.27 -12.50 7.49
N GLY A 177 -0.81 -13.40 6.66
CA GLY A 177 -1.94 -14.24 7.02
C GLY A 177 -2.09 -15.48 6.13
N TYR A 178 -3.28 -16.08 6.15
CA TYR A 178 -3.55 -17.38 5.50
C TYR A 178 -3.29 -17.42 3.99
N VAL A 179 -3.32 -16.29 3.29
CA VAL A 179 -2.92 -16.24 1.86
C VAL A 179 -1.49 -16.76 1.71
N HIS A 180 -0.55 -16.22 2.47
CA HIS A 180 0.87 -16.60 2.39
C HIS A 180 1.09 -18.01 2.93
N ALA A 181 0.47 -18.33 4.07
CA ALA A 181 0.62 -19.66 4.69
C ALA A 181 0.22 -20.79 3.74
N ILE A 182 -0.88 -20.66 3.01
CA ILE A 182 -1.31 -21.67 2.04
C ILE A 182 -0.44 -21.61 0.77
N SER A 183 -0.12 -20.41 0.31
CA SER A 183 0.69 -20.19 -0.91
C SER A 183 2.09 -20.76 -0.81
N HIS A 184 2.77 -20.66 0.35
CA HIS A 184 4.08 -21.28 0.57
C HIS A 184 4.03 -22.80 0.39
N GLN A 185 2.97 -23.44 0.90
CA GLN A 185 2.80 -24.88 0.74
C GLN A 185 2.51 -25.24 -0.73
N LEU A 186 1.66 -24.49 -1.42
CA LEU A 186 1.41 -24.74 -2.85
C LEU A 186 2.68 -24.56 -3.70
N SER A 187 3.43 -23.49 -3.46
CA SER A 187 4.69 -23.22 -4.16
C SER A 187 5.71 -24.33 -3.91
N ALA A 188 5.80 -24.83 -2.68
CA ALA A 188 6.70 -25.93 -2.31
C ALA A 188 6.30 -27.27 -2.95
N HIS A 189 5.00 -27.58 -3.04
CA HIS A 189 4.52 -28.85 -3.60
C HIS A 189 4.51 -28.88 -5.13
N TYR A 190 4.28 -27.75 -5.79
CA TYR A 190 4.01 -27.70 -7.23
C TYR A 190 4.96 -26.79 -8.01
N ASN A 191 5.97 -26.20 -7.36
CA ASN A 191 6.94 -25.30 -7.97
C ASN A 191 6.29 -24.14 -8.75
N THR A 192 5.24 -23.56 -8.18
CA THR A 192 4.48 -22.49 -8.82
C THR A 192 4.95 -21.10 -8.38
N PRO A 193 4.84 -20.08 -9.24
CA PRO A 193 5.24 -18.72 -8.88
C PRO A 193 4.42 -18.19 -7.69
N HIS A 194 5.10 -17.73 -6.65
CA HIS A 194 4.48 -17.30 -5.39
C HIS A 194 3.41 -16.22 -5.55
N GLY A 195 3.65 -15.24 -6.42
CA GLY A 195 2.67 -14.17 -6.71
C GLY A 195 1.39 -14.71 -7.35
N LEU A 196 1.51 -15.72 -8.22
CA LEU A 196 0.37 -16.36 -8.88
C LEU A 196 -0.48 -17.14 -7.87
N THR A 197 0.13 -17.95 -7.01
CA THR A 197 -0.60 -18.68 -5.96
C THR A 197 -1.29 -17.73 -4.98
N ASN A 198 -0.61 -16.65 -4.57
CA ASN A 198 -1.23 -15.60 -3.74
C ASN A 198 -2.47 -15.00 -4.42
N ALA A 199 -2.38 -14.66 -5.71
CA ALA A 199 -3.48 -14.06 -6.45
C ALA A 199 -4.69 -15.01 -6.59
N ILE A 200 -4.46 -16.31 -6.76
CA ILE A 200 -5.52 -17.33 -6.84
C ILE A 200 -6.22 -17.53 -5.48
N ILE A 201 -5.44 -17.52 -4.39
CA ILE A 201 -5.94 -17.79 -3.03
C ILE A 201 -6.65 -16.59 -2.42
N LEU A 202 -6.14 -15.37 -2.69
CA LEU A 202 -6.57 -14.13 -2.04
C LEU A 202 -8.11 -13.97 -1.98
N PRO A 203 -8.88 -14.14 -3.07
CA PRO A 203 -10.32 -13.93 -3.01
C PRO A 203 -11.07 -14.88 -2.08
N GLN A 204 -10.59 -16.12 -1.90
CA GLN A 204 -11.20 -17.09 -0.99
C GLN A 204 -10.91 -16.74 0.47
N ILE A 205 -9.70 -16.24 0.75
CA ILE A 205 -9.33 -15.82 2.10
C ILE A 205 -10.04 -14.53 2.51
N LEU A 206 -10.26 -13.59 1.58
CA LEU A 206 -11.09 -12.42 1.86
C LEU A 206 -12.51 -12.84 2.25
N ARG A 207 -13.13 -13.77 1.52
CA ARG A 207 -14.47 -14.31 1.86
C ARG A 207 -14.49 -15.03 3.21
N PHE A 208 -13.45 -15.81 3.51
CA PHE A 208 -13.29 -16.45 4.82
C PHE A 208 -13.19 -15.43 5.96
N ASN A 209 -12.44 -14.34 5.77
CA ASN A 209 -12.24 -13.30 6.78
C ASN A 209 -13.41 -12.31 6.89
N LYS A 210 -14.26 -12.20 5.87
CA LYS A 210 -15.36 -11.22 5.80
C LYS A 210 -16.19 -11.14 7.09
N PRO A 211 -16.63 -12.26 7.73
CA PRO A 211 -17.48 -12.18 8.93
C PRO A 211 -16.86 -11.45 10.13
N VAL A 212 -15.53 -11.26 10.17
CA VAL A 212 -14.82 -10.55 11.25
C VAL A 212 -14.05 -9.33 10.76
N CYS A 213 -14.17 -8.99 9.47
CA CYS A 213 -13.43 -7.89 8.82
C CYS A 213 -14.32 -7.06 7.89
N ALA A 214 -15.65 -7.18 8.01
CA ALA A 214 -16.60 -6.48 7.14
C ALA A 214 -16.42 -4.96 7.21
N ASP A 215 -16.24 -4.42 8.41
CA ASP A 215 -15.92 -3.01 8.69
C ASP A 215 -14.64 -2.54 7.97
N ARG A 216 -13.56 -3.34 8.06
CA ARG A 216 -12.28 -3.04 7.43
C ARG A 216 -12.35 -3.06 5.91
N PHE A 217 -13.03 -4.06 5.34
CA PHE A 217 -13.25 -4.13 3.89
C PHE A 217 -14.19 -3.04 3.41
N ALA A 218 -15.18 -2.66 4.21
CA ALA A 218 -16.07 -1.57 3.90
C ALA A 218 -15.32 -0.24 3.84
N ASN A 219 -14.43 0.02 4.80
CA ASN A 219 -13.58 1.19 4.80
C ASN A 219 -12.68 1.27 3.54
N LEU A 220 -12.12 0.15 3.10
CA LEU A 220 -11.38 0.08 1.85
C LEU A 220 -12.26 0.42 0.64
N GLU A 221 -13.46 -0.14 0.53
CA GLU A 221 -14.36 0.18 -0.60
C GLU A 221 -14.79 1.66 -0.58
N GLN A 222 -15.07 2.23 0.58
CA GLN A 222 -15.42 3.64 0.71
C GLN A 222 -14.29 4.55 0.22
N MET A 223 -13.05 4.24 0.62
CA MET A 223 -11.86 4.96 0.14
C MET A 223 -11.69 4.88 -1.37
N LEU A 224 -11.94 3.70 -1.96
CA LEU A 224 -11.73 3.44 -3.39
C LEU A 224 -12.85 4.00 -4.28
N SER A 225 -14.09 3.94 -3.82
CA SER A 225 -15.27 4.35 -4.59
C SER A 225 -15.70 5.80 -4.34
N GLY A 226 -15.30 6.37 -3.20
CA GLY A 226 -15.85 7.63 -2.70
C GLY A 226 -17.33 7.54 -2.25
N VAL A 227 -17.90 6.33 -2.17
CA VAL A 227 -19.30 6.09 -1.83
C VAL A 227 -19.41 5.44 -0.44
N SER A 228 -20.13 6.09 0.47
CA SER A 228 -20.41 5.59 1.83
C SER A 228 -21.81 4.98 2.01
N VAL A 229 -22.56 4.78 0.92
CA VAL A 229 -23.94 4.28 0.97
C VAL A 229 -23.97 2.74 1.00
N GLY A 230 -24.56 2.18 2.05
CA GLY A 230 -24.76 0.73 2.25
C GLY A 230 -24.25 0.25 3.60
N SER A 231 -24.63 -0.97 4.00
CA SER A 231 -24.06 -1.60 5.20
C SER A 231 -22.61 -2.06 4.96
N ASP A 232 -21.86 -2.27 6.04
CA ASP A 232 -20.48 -2.79 5.97
C ASP A 232 -20.41 -4.12 5.20
N GLU A 233 -21.40 -4.99 5.40
CA GLU A 233 -21.52 -6.25 4.64
C GLU A 233 -21.61 -6.02 3.13
N GLN A 234 -22.41 -5.05 2.69
CA GLN A 234 -22.59 -4.74 1.27
C GLN A 234 -21.35 -4.07 0.68
N LEU A 235 -20.69 -3.20 1.44
CA LEU A 235 -19.45 -2.54 1.03
C LEU A 235 -18.29 -3.54 0.96
N ALA A 236 -18.19 -4.46 1.91
CA ALA A 236 -17.22 -5.56 1.90
C ALA A 236 -17.40 -6.48 0.68
N ASP A 237 -18.63 -6.81 0.31
CA ASP A 237 -18.89 -7.58 -0.92
C ASP A 237 -18.45 -6.84 -2.18
N ARG A 238 -18.63 -5.52 -2.23
CA ARG A 238 -18.15 -4.69 -3.35
C ARG A 238 -16.62 -4.68 -3.42
N PHE A 239 -15.94 -4.56 -2.28
CA PHE A 239 -14.48 -4.66 -2.21
C PHE A 239 -13.98 -6.01 -2.74
N ILE A 240 -14.55 -7.12 -2.28
CA ILE A 240 -14.17 -8.46 -2.73
C ILE A 240 -14.40 -8.62 -4.24
N LYS A 241 -15.53 -8.14 -4.77
CA LYS A 241 -15.80 -8.13 -6.21
C LYS A 241 -14.79 -7.32 -7.01
N ARG A 242 -14.31 -6.21 -6.44
CA ARG A 242 -13.25 -5.39 -7.06
C ARG A 242 -11.94 -6.16 -7.16
N VAL A 243 -11.58 -6.92 -6.13
CA VAL A 243 -10.40 -7.80 -6.16
C VAL A 243 -10.57 -8.92 -7.19
N ASP A 244 -11.76 -9.55 -7.27
CA ASP A 244 -12.05 -10.55 -8.31
C ASP A 244 -11.91 -9.93 -9.72
N ALA A 245 -12.43 -8.73 -9.94
CA ALA A 245 -12.35 -8.02 -11.21
C ALA A 245 -10.90 -7.67 -11.59
N LEU A 246 -10.07 -7.29 -10.61
CA LEU A 246 -8.64 -7.08 -10.84
C LEU A 246 -7.97 -8.37 -11.33
N GLY A 247 -8.24 -9.51 -10.68
CA GLY A 247 -7.73 -10.82 -11.10
C GLY A 247 -8.10 -11.15 -12.55
N GLN A 248 -9.35 -10.88 -12.94
CA GLN A 248 -9.81 -11.06 -14.33
C GLN A 248 -9.10 -10.13 -15.32
N GLN A 249 -8.92 -8.85 -14.98
CA GLN A 249 -8.21 -7.88 -15.83
C GLN A 249 -6.74 -8.24 -16.07
N LEU A 250 -6.12 -8.91 -15.09
CA LEU A 250 -4.72 -9.35 -15.14
C LEU A 250 -4.56 -10.79 -15.67
N ASN A 251 -5.65 -11.40 -16.16
CA ASN A 251 -5.68 -12.79 -16.63
C ASN A 251 -5.17 -13.81 -15.60
N ILE A 252 -5.45 -13.57 -14.31
CA ILE A 252 -5.15 -14.53 -13.25
C ILE A 252 -6.10 -15.73 -13.39
N PRO A 253 -5.59 -16.97 -13.41
CA PRO A 253 -6.43 -18.16 -13.42
C PRO A 253 -7.39 -18.16 -12.23
N SER A 254 -8.66 -18.50 -12.46
CA SER A 254 -9.63 -18.63 -11.36
C SER A 254 -9.44 -19.92 -10.55
N ARG A 255 -8.61 -20.85 -11.03
CA ARG A 255 -8.35 -22.16 -10.42
C ARG A 255 -6.89 -22.57 -10.49
N PHE A 256 -6.48 -23.39 -9.54
CA PHE A 256 -5.21 -24.11 -9.50
C PHE A 256 -5.45 -25.55 -9.94
N LYS A 257 -5.31 -25.85 -11.24
CA LYS A 257 -5.74 -27.12 -11.85
C LYS A 257 -4.89 -28.31 -11.38
N GLU A 258 -3.66 -28.03 -11.01
CA GLU A 258 -2.64 -29.00 -10.62
C GLU A 258 -2.85 -29.51 -9.18
N LEU A 259 -3.83 -28.96 -8.44
CA LEU A 259 -4.05 -29.31 -7.04
C LEU A 259 -4.60 -30.73 -6.90
N GLU A 260 -3.78 -31.63 -6.37
CA GLU A 260 -4.15 -33.02 -6.09
C GLU A 260 -4.65 -33.21 -4.65
N THR A 261 -5.76 -33.94 -4.49
CA THR A 261 -6.39 -34.23 -3.19
C THR A 261 -5.45 -34.92 -2.20
N LYS A 262 -4.52 -35.75 -2.69
CA LYS A 262 -3.51 -36.44 -1.88
C LYS A 262 -2.62 -35.49 -1.07
N HIS A 263 -2.44 -34.25 -1.53
CA HIS A 263 -1.59 -33.26 -0.85
C HIS A 263 -2.36 -32.41 0.18
N TYR A 264 -3.69 -32.49 0.24
CA TYR A 264 -4.51 -31.59 1.06
C TYR A 264 -4.14 -31.68 2.54
N GLU A 265 -3.90 -32.88 3.06
CA GLU A 265 -3.60 -33.07 4.48
C GLU A 265 -2.27 -32.43 4.87
N ALA A 266 -1.24 -32.61 4.05
CA ALA A 266 0.08 -32.03 4.26
C ALA A 266 0.02 -30.50 4.18
N ILE A 267 -0.62 -29.97 3.13
CA ILE A 267 -0.80 -28.52 2.92
C ILE A 267 -1.55 -27.90 4.09
N THR A 268 -2.70 -28.46 4.47
CA THR A 268 -3.50 -27.94 5.58
C THR A 268 -2.73 -27.94 6.90
N ARG A 269 -2.10 -29.07 7.26
CA ARG A 269 -1.34 -29.17 8.51
C ARG A 269 -0.22 -28.13 8.58
N ASN A 270 0.56 -28.00 7.51
CA ASN A 270 1.71 -27.10 7.49
C ASN A 270 1.29 -25.63 7.44
N ALA A 271 0.31 -25.28 6.60
CA ALA A 271 -0.20 -23.91 6.50
C ALA A 271 -0.81 -23.42 7.84
N LEU A 272 -1.58 -24.27 8.52
CA LEU A 272 -2.15 -23.91 9.82
C LEU A 272 -1.08 -23.79 10.91
N LYS A 273 -0.04 -24.63 10.88
CA LYS A 273 1.11 -24.52 11.78
C LYS A 273 1.87 -23.22 11.56
N GLU A 274 2.15 -22.88 10.31
CA GLU A 274 2.84 -21.65 9.93
C GLU A 274 2.05 -20.41 10.36
N ALA A 275 0.75 -20.35 10.02
CA ALA A 275 -0.10 -19.23 10.40
C ALA A 275 -0.19 -19.05 11.91
N LYS A 276 -0.27 -20.15 12.68
CA LYS A 276 -0.31 -20.10 14.15
C LYS A 276 0.99 -19.57 14.77
N LEU A 277 2.14 -19.84 14.14
CA LEU A 277 3.44 -19.47 14.68
C LEU A 277 3.89 -18.07 14.28
N PHE A 278 3.53 -17.61 13.08
CA PHE A 278 4.16 -16.44 12.48
C PHE A 278 3.20 -15.30 12.10
N TYR A 279 1.88 -15.54 12.06
CA TYR A 279 0.94 -14.59 11.45
C TYR A 279 -0.16 -14.11 12.39
N ALA A 280 -0.47 -12.81 12.28
CA ALA A 280 -1.56 -12.16 12.97
C ALA A 280 -2.85 -12.27 12.15
N VAL A 281 -3.45 -13.47 12.14
CA VAL A 281 -4.71 -13.71 11.41
C VAL A 281 -5.93 -13.17 12.18
N PRO A 282 -6.93 -12.57 11.51
CA PRO A 282 -8.08 -11.96 12.18
C PRO A 282 -9.05 -12.98 12.79
N ARG A 283 -9.08 -14.21 12.26
CA ARG A 283 -9.82 -15.36 12.82
C ARG A 283 -9.05 -16.63 12.53
N LEU A 284 -9.09 -17.60 13.44
CA LEU A 284 -8.44 -18.89 13.24
C LEU A 284 -9.24 -19.78 12.26
N MET A 285 -8.51 -20.54 11.47
CA MET A 285 -9.05 -21.48 10.49
C MET A 285 -8.94 -22.92 10.99
N SER A 286 -10.03 -23.67 10.92
CA SER A 286 -10.02 -25.11 11.19
C SER A 286 -9.43 -25.91 10.02
N PRO A 287 -8.94 -27.15 10.25
CA PRO A 287 -8.49 -28.02 9.16
C PRO A 287 -9.56 -28.23 8.08
N ALA A 288 -10.83 -28.39 8.47
CA ALA A 288 -11.94 -28.55 7.54
C ALA A 288 -12.15 -27.29 6.67
N GLN A 289 -12.10 -26.09 7.27
CA GLN A 289 -12.20 -24.83 6.54
C GLN A 289 -11.03 -24.65 5.55
N CYS A 290 -9.81 -25.01 5.95
CA CYS A 290 -8.65 -24.98 5.06
C CYS A 290 -8.83 -25.92 3.86
N LYS A 291 -9.25 -27.18 4.12
CA LYS A 291 -9.55 -28.15 3.05
C LYS A 291 -10.66 -27.65 2.11
N ASN A 292 -11.69 -26.97 2.63
CA ASN A 292 -12.74 -26.36 1.81
C ASN A 292 -12.19 -25.25 0.89
N ILE A 293 -11.26 -24.43 1.38
CA ILE A 293 -10.57 -23.43 0.54
C ILE A 293 -9.77 -24.10 -0.56
N LEU A 294 -9.01 -25.18 -0.26
CA LEU A 294 -8.28 -25.96 -1.25
C LEU A 294 -9.20 -26.54 -2.33
N THR A 295 -10.34 -27.10 -1.94
CA THR A 295 -11.37 -27.58 -2.88
C THR A 295 -11.91 -26.44 -3.75
N SER A 296 -12.17 -25.27 -3.17
CA SER A 296 -12.69 -24.10 -3.89
C SER A 296 -11.71 -23.61 -4.97
N ILE A 297 -10.42 -23.50 -4.63
CA ILE A 297 -9.39 -23.09 -5.60
C ILE A 297 -9.08 -24.17 -6.66
N ALA A 298 -9.26 -25.46 -6.35
CA ALA A 298 -9.15 -26.52 -7.36
C ALA A 298 -10.29 -26.46 -8.38
N ALA A 299 -11.53 -26.22 -7.91
CA ALA A 299 -12.72 -26.17 -8.74
C ALA A 299 -12.86 -24.87 -9.56
N GLY A 300 -12.34 -23.75 -9.04
CA GLY A 300 -12.43 -22.43 -9.67
C GLY A 300 -13.68 -21.64 -9.32
N ALA A 301 -14.25 -21.88 -8.13
CA ALA A 301 -15.51 -21.27 -7.71
C ALA A 301 -15.29 -19.95 -6.94
N THR A 302 -16.07 -18.92 -7.28
CA THR A 302 -16.36 -17.81 -6.35
C THR A 302 -17.16 -18.40 -5.18
N ALA A 303 -16.58 -18.56 -4.00
CA ALA A 303 -17.30 -19.16 -2.88
C ALA A 303 -18.61 -18.40 -2.62
N ALA A 304 -19.72 -19.11 -2.79
CA ALA A 304 -21.04 -18.70 -2.33
C ALA A 304 -21.03 -18.67 -0.79
N SER A 305 -21.81 -17.74 -0.23
CA SER A 305 -21.97 -17.48 1.19
C SER A 305 -22.06 -18.76 2.02
N PRO A 306 -21.45 -18.83 3.23
CA PRO A 306 -21.63 -19.97 4.10
C PRO A 306 -23.13 -20.12 4.41
N GLY A 307 -23.66 -21.27 4.02
CA GLY A 307 -24.99 -21.71 4.42
C GLY A 307 -25.11 -21.67 5.94
N THR A 308 -26.30 -21.29 6.38
CA THR A 308 -26.81 -21.39 7.74
C THR A 308 -26.40 -22.70 8.42
N GLU A 309 -25.39 -22.66 9.29
CA GLU A 309 -25.28 -23.64 10.37
C GLU A 309 -26.29 -23.22 11.44
N THR A 310 -27.38 -23.99 11.49
CA THR A 310 -28.38 -23.98 12.55
C THR A 310 -27.70 -23.99 13.92
N SER A 311 -27.98 -22.93 14.68
CA SER A 311 -27.76 -22.84 16.12
C SER A 311 -28.36 -24.07 16.81
N GLN A 312 -27.52 -25.00 17.25
CA GLN A 312 -27.91 -25.93 18.31
C GLN A 312 -27.69 -25.22 19.64
N VAL A 313 -28.77 -24.65 20.14
CA VAL A 313 -28.94 -24.24 21.53
C VAL A 313 -28.83 -25.50 22.38
N ILE A 314 -27.68 -25.69 23.03
CA ILE A 314 -27.56 -26.62 24.15
C ILE A 314 -28.13 -25.90 25.37
N HIS A 315 -29.39 -26.19 25.71
CA HIS A 315 -29.90 -25.94 27.04
C HIS A 315 -29.28 -26.96 28.00
N ALA A 316 -28.45 -26.47 28.92
CA ALA A 316 -28.06 -27.23 30.10
C ALA A 316 -29.21 -27.23 31.10
N ILE A 317 -29.54 -28.42 31.60
CA ILE A 317 -29.73 -28.66 33.04
C ILE A 317 -28.38 -29.14 33.56
#